data_AF-A0ABD3E615-F1
#
_entry.id   AF-A0ABD3E615-F1
#
_cell.length_a   1.000
_cell.length_b   1.000
_cell.length_c   1.000
_cell.angle_alpha   90.00
_cell.angle_beta   90.00
_cell.angle_gamma   90.00
#
_symmetry.space_group_name_H-M   'P 1'
#
loop_
_entity.id
_entity.type
_entity.pdbx_description
1 polymer ?
#
loop_
_entity_poly.entity_id
_entity_poly.type
_entity_poly.pdbx_seq_one_letter_code
_entity_poly.pdbx_strand_id
1 'polypeptide(L)'
;MNRRFRRRFEPPVPAVRLEPSIEGQYMSVKSAGNLSTLFDVGGIIGGILAGYISDKLRARATTAASFMYAAIPAMLLYRKYGSLSKVSNAVLMMIAGLFVNGPYALITTAVSADLGTHRSLKGDSRALATVTAIIDGTGSIGAALGPLMTGFLSSKGWDAVFAMLIIGAFSAGLLLTHLVISEIKEKFSKQLSTEQNNLAVSHIPAPSK
;
A
#
# COMPACT_ATOMS: atom_id res chain seq x y z
N MET A 1 47.76 40.33 1.42
CA MET A 1 48.02 38.88 1.27
C MET A 1 47.20 38.35 0.09
N ASN A 2 47.85 38.04 -1.04
CA ASN A 2 47.20 37.80 -2.34
C ASN A 2 46.51 36.43 -2.44
N ARG A 3 45.34 36.39 -3.10
CA ARG A 3 44.54 35.17 -3.41
C ARG A 3 45.31 34.07 -4.17
N ARG A 4 46.54 34.33 -4.63
CA ARG A 4 47.42 33.32 -5.25
C ARG A 4 48.05 32.34 -4.25
N PHE A 5 48.10 32.67 -2.95
CA PHE A 5 48.71 31.78 -1.96
C PHE A 5 47.74 30.70 -1.43
N ARG A 6 46.41 30.90 -1.59
CA ARG A 6 45.39 29.99 -1.08
C ARG A 6 45.18 28.73 -1.94
N ARG A 7 45.72 28.68 -3.17
CA ARG A 7 45.55 27.55 -4.10
C ARG A 7 46.61 26.44 -3.96
N ARG A 8 47.57 26.55 -3.04
CA ARG A 8 48.67 25.59 -2.92
C ARG A 8 48.46 24.48 -1.87
N PHE A 9 47.36 24.55 -1.12
CA PHE A 9 47.06 23.64 0.01
C PHE A 9 45.60 23.16 0.05
N GLU A 10 44.91 23.14 -1.09
CA GLU A 10 43.65 22.38 -1.19
C GLU A 10 43.95 21.03 -1.86
N PRO A 11 43.65 19.89 -1.22
CA PRO A 11 43.74 18.60 -1.90
C PRO A 11 42.77 18.61 -3.10
N PRO A 12 43.12 17.96 -4.23
CA PRO A 12 42.24 17.89 -5.37
C PRO A 12 40.94 17.19 -4.96
N VAL A 13 39.83 17.94 -4.97
CA VAL A 13 38.49 17.34 -4.86
C VAL A 13 38.31 16.46 -6.09
N PRO A 14 38.05 15.15 -5.95
CA PRO A 14 37.79 14.31 -7.10
C PRO A 14 36.56 14.86 -7.81
N ALA A 15 36.75 15.33 -9.05
CA ALA A 15 35.67 15.64 -9.94
C ALA A 15 34.94 14.33 -10.26
N VAL A 16 33.87 14.04 -9.52
CA VAL A 16 32.93 12.98 -9.89
C VAL A 16 32.29 13.42 -11.20
N ARG A 17 32.86 12.96 -12.30
CA ARG A 17 32.36 13.15 -13.66
C ARG A 17 31.07 12.35 -13.80
N LEU A 18 29.95 12.97 -13.47
CA LEU A 18 28.62 12.49 -13.85
C LEU A 18 28.31 12.96 -15.27
N GLU A 19 29.00 12.39 -16.26
CA GLU A 19 28.44 12.27 -17.60
C GLU A 19 28.75 10.88 -18.12
N PRO A 20 27.72 10.18 -18.57
CA PRO A 20 27.65 9.93 -19.99
C PRO A 20 26.40 10.58 -20.56
N SER A 21 26.59 11.41 -21.57
CA SER A 21 25.69 11.49 -22.72
C SER A 21 26.34 10.62 -23.81
N ILE A 22 25.64 9.78 -24.57
CA ILE A 22 24.89 10.16 -25.78
C ILE A 22 24.10 8.92 -26.30
N GLU A 23 22.88 9.18 -26.80
CA GLU A 23 22.00 8.37 -27.70
C GLU A 23 21.50 6.98 -27.22
N GLY A 24 20.21 6.72 -26.97
CA GLY A 24 18.99 7.44 -27.28
C GLY A 24 17.84 7.01 -26.38
N GLN A 25 16.97 7.98 -26.07
CA GLN A 25 15.90 7.94 -25.07
C GLN A 25 16.36 7.73 -23.62
N TYR A 26 17.03 8.75 -23.08
CA TYR A 26 16.81 9.11 -21.67
C TYR A 26 15.30 9.36 -21.51
N MET A 27 14.60 8.45 -20.86
CA MET A 27 13.37 8.81 -20.15
C MET A 27 13.80 9.90 -19.16
N SER A 28 13.67 11.16 -19.61
CA SER A 28 14.09 12.37 -18.89
C SER A 28 13.68 12.24 -17.42
N VAL A 29 14.50 12.74 -16.49
CA VAL A 29 14.21 12.80 -15.04
C VAL A 29 12.78 13.30 -14.77
N LYS A 30 12.24 14.13 -15.68
CA LYS A 30 10.86 14.59 -15.71
C LYS A 30 9.81 13.48 -15.92
N SER A 31 10.08 12.51 -16.78
CA SER A 31 9.21 11.34 -17.01
C SER A 31 9.15 10.41 -15.80
N ALA A 32 10.29 10.15 -15.14
CA ALA A 32 10.33 9.30 -13.93
C ALA A 32 9.60 9.96 -12.74
N GLY A 33 9.81 11.27 -12.53
CA GLY A 33 9.06 12.02 -11.51
C GLY A 33 7.56 12.18 -11.83
N ASN A 34 7.19 12.28 -13.11
CA ASN A 34 5.79 12.26 -13.50
C ASN A 34 5.14 10.88 -13.27
N LEU A 35 5.89 9.79 -13.44
CA LEU A 35 5.40 8.42 -13.17
C LEU A 35 5.10 8.20 -11.68
N SER A 36 5.99 8.63 -10.78
CA SER A 36 5.75 8.50 -9.33
C SER A 36 4.54 9.33 -8.90
N THR A 37 4.38 10.53 -9.46
CA THR A 37 3.21 11.38 -9.19
C THR A 37 1.90 10.69 -9.60
N LEU A 38 1.87 10.02 -10.75
CA LEU A 38 0.68 9.30 -11.20
C LEU A 38 0.35 8.09 -10.33
N PHE A 39 1.37 7.39 -9.84
CA PHE A 39 1.19 6.32 -8.86
C PHE A 39 0.59 6.86 -7.55
N ASP A 40 1.06 8.00 -7.05
CA ASP A 40 0.51 8.63 -5.85
C ASP A 40 -0.93 9.11 -6.04
N VAL A 41 -1.26 9.71 -7.20
CA VAL A 41 -2.64 10.10 -7.56
C VAL A 41 -3.55 8.87 -7.59
N GLY A 42 -3.10 7.79 -8.25
CA GLY A 42 -3.81 6.51 -8.23
C GLY A 42 -4.03 6.02 -6.80
N GLY A 43 -3.01 6.16 -5.94
CA GLY A 43 -3.05 5.79 -4.54
C GLY A 43 -4.04 6.59 -3.70
N ILE A 44 -4.16 7.90 -3.92
CA ILE A 44 -5.18 8.73 -3.24
C ILE A 44 -6.58 8.23 -3.62
N ILE A 45 -6.83 8.01 -4.92
CA ILE A 45 -8.10 7.48 -5.41
C ILE A 45 -8.37 6.09 -4.81
N GLY A 46 -7.35 5.23 -4.79
CA GLY A 46 -7.42 3.90 -4.19
C GLY A 46 -7.70 3.91 -2.70
N GLY A 47 -7.12 4.83 -1.95
CA GLY A 47 -7.37 5.00 -0.52
C GLY A 47 -8.83 5.39 -0.26
N ILE A 48 -9.36 6.34 -1.03
CA ILE A 48 -10.77 6.76 -0.94
C ILE A 48 -11.69 5.57 -1.29
N LEU A 49 -11.42 4.88 -2.41
CA LEU A 49 -12.24 3.74 -2.83
C LEU A 49 -12.16 2.57 -1.83
N ALA A 50 -10.97 2.23 -1.34
CA ALA A 50 -10.78 1.18 -0.35
C ALA A 50 -11.51 1.53 0.96
N GLY A 51 -11.41 2.77 1.44
CA GLY A 51 -12.16 3.27 2.59
C GLY A 51 -13.67 3.09 2.37
N TYR A 52 -14.19 3.66 1.28
CA TYR A 52 -15.61 3.61 0.94
C TYR A 52 -16.15 2.16 0.81
N ILE A 53 -15.45 1.29 0.08
CA ILE A 53 -15.84 -0.11 -0.11
C ILE A 53 -15.80 -0.85 1.24
N SER A 54 -14.75 -0.64 2.02
CA SER A 54 -14.58 -1.31 3.31
C SER A 54 -15.67 -0.93 4.31
N ASP A 55 -16.09 0.34 4.33
CA ASP A 55 -17.14 0.84 5.22
C ASP A 55 -18.50 0.30 4.78
N LYS A 56 -18.77 0.27 3.47
CA LYS A 56 -20.02 -0.28 2.92
C LYS A 56 -20.16 -1.78 3.19
N LEU A 57 -19.07 -2.53 3.04
CA LEU A 57 -19.05 -3.97 3.34
C LEU A 57 -18.87 -4.26 4.84
N ARG A 58 -18.53 -3.24 5.64
CA ARG A 58 -18.01 -3.36 7.02
C ARG A 58 -16.91 -4.43 7.12
N ALA A 59 -16.03 -4.50 6.12
CA ALA A 59 -15.10 -5.60 5.89
C ALA A 59 -13.74 -5.07 5.43
N ARG A 60 -12.90 -4.64 6.38
CA ARG A 60 -11.63 -3.99 6.07
C ARG A 60 -10.55 -4.97 5.64
N ALA A 61 -10.46 -6.12 6.31
CA ALA A 61 -9.50 -7.14 5.95
C ALA A 61 -9.81 -7.69 4.54
N THR A 62 -11.09 -7.95 4.27
CA THR A 62 -11.55 -8.43 2.96
C THR A 62 -11.25 -7.43 1.86
N THR A 63 -11.50 -6.14 2.10
CA THR A 63 -11.22 -5.08 1.11
C THR A 63 -9.72 -4.94 0.87
N ALA A 64 -8.90 -4.90 1.92
CA ALA A 64 -7.44 -4.82 1.80
C ALA A 64 -6.86 -6.01 1.03
N ALA A 65 -7.28 -7.25 1.38
CA ALA A 65 -6.84 -8.46 0.71
C ALA A 65 -7.23 -8.46 -0.78
N SER A 66 -8.46 -8.04 -1.09
CA SER A 66 -8.97 -7.96 -2.47
C SER A 66 -8.13 -7.00 -3.32
N PHE A 67 -7.79 -5.83 -2.77
CA PHE A 67 -6.91 -4.86 -3.46
C PHE A 67 -5.51 -5.42 -3.64
N MET A 68 -4.93 -6.09 -2.64
CA MET A 68 -3.61 -6.71 -2.75
C MET A 68 -3.57 -7.82 -3.80
N TYR A 69 -4.61 -8.66 -3.89
CA TYR A 69 -4.70 -9.66 -4.95
C TYR A 69 -4.91 -9.02 -6.33
N ALA A 70 -5.66 -7.91 -6.42
CA ALA A 70 -5.83 -7.16 -7.66
C ALA A 70 -4.56 -6.40 -8.10
N ALA A 71 -3.65 -6.09 -7.17
CA ALA A 71 -2.35 -5.50 -7.49
C ALA A 71 -1.48 -6.44 -8.34
N ILE A 72 -1.61 -7.76 -8.17
CA ILE A 72 -0.85 -8.76 -8.94
C ILE A 72 -1.11 -8.67 -10.45
N PRO A 73 -2.36 -8.83 -10.94
CA PRO A 73 -2.64 -8.66 -12.36
C PRO A 73 -2.37 -7.23 -12.84
N ALA A 74 -2.57 -6.21 -12.00
CA ALA A 74 -2.23 -4.83 -12.37
C ALA A 74 -0.73 -4.66 -12.65
N MET A 75 0.14 -5.24 -11.83
CA MET A 75 1.60 -5.21 -12.04
C MET A 75 2.02 -6.03 -13.26
N LEU A 76 1.39 -7.18 -13.52
CA LEU A 76 1.62 -7.97 -14.72
C LEU A 76 1.20 -7.21 -16.00
N LEU A 77 0.04 -6.56 -15.98
CA LEU A 77 -0.44 -5.70 -17.07
C LEU A 77 0.49 -4.51 -17.28
N TYR A 78 0.94 -3.86 -16.20
CA TYR A 78 1.93 -2.79 -16.28
C TYR A 78 3.23 -3.28 -16.94
N ARG A 79 3.73 -4.46 -16.55
CA ARG A 79 4.96 -5.01 -17.13
C ARG A 79 4.80 -5.29 -18.63
N LYS A 80 3.64 -5.82 -19.04
CA LYS A 80 3.38 -6.20 -20.43
C LYS A 80 3.06 -5.01 -21.34
N TYR A 81 2.31 -4.04 -20.84
CA TYR A 81 1.70 -2.97 -21.67
C TYR A 81 2.17 -1.55 -21.30
N GLY A 82 2.91 -1.38 -20.21
CA GLY A 82 3.37 -0.08 -19.73
C GLY A 82 4.40 0.60 -20.63
N SER A 83 5.03 -0.12 -21.56
CA SER A 83 5.96 0.44 -22.54
C SER A 83 5.30 0.80 -23.89
N LEU A 84 4.03 0.44 -24.10
CA LEU A 84 3.37 0.63 -25.42
C LEU A 84 3.12 2.10 -25.76
N SER A 85 2.71 2.91 -24.77
CA SER A 85 2.47 4.34 -24.97
C SER A 85 2.54 5.09 -23.65
N LYS A 86 2.75 6.41 -23.71
CA LYS A 86 2.75 7.28 -22.52
C LYS A 86 1.40 7.24 -21.78
N VAL A 87 0.29 7.12 -22.52
CA VAL A 87 -1.06 7.01 -21.95
C VAL A 87 -1.24 5.65 -21.27
N SER A 88 -0.82 4.56 -21.92
CA SER A 88 -0.85 3.21 -21.33
C SER A 88 -0.04 3.17 -20.03
N ASN A 89 1.17 3.73 -20.06
CA ASN A 89 2.02 3.86 -18.89
C ASN A 89 1.31 4.63 -17.76
N ALA A 90 0.76 5.81 -18.07
CA ALA A 90 0.09 6.65 -17.09
C ALA A 90 -1.12 5.96 -16.45
N VAL A 91 -1.99 5.34 -17.27
CA VAL A 91 -3.18 4.64 -16.79
C VAL A 91 -2.78 3.44 -15.92
N LEU A 92 -1.84 2.62 -16.37
CA LEU A 92 -1.40 1.45 -15.63
C LEU A 92 -0.66 1.84 -14.33
N MET A 93 0.07 2.96 -14.30
CA MET A 93 0.65 3.50 -13.06
C MET A 93 -0.43 3.93 -12.06
N MET A 94 -1.47 4.62 -12.51
CA MET A 94 -2.59 4.98 -11.63
C MET A 94 -3.31 3.73 -11.10
N ILE A 95 -3.52 2.70 -11.95
CA ILE A 95 -4.13 1.44 -11.53
C ILE A 95 -3.26 0.70 -10.52
N ALA A 96 -1.94 0.64 -10.76
CA ALA A 96 -1.00 0.03 -9.81
C ALA A 96 -1.01 0.80 -8.47
N GLY A 97 -0.97 2.13 -8.50
CA GLY A 97 -1.07 2.98 -7.32
C GLY A 97 -2.36 2.76 -6.54
N LEU A 98 -3.49 2.67 -7.25
CA LEU A 98 -4.81 2.40 -6.66
C LEU A 98 -4.80 1.10 -5.84
N PHE A 99 -4.30 0.01 -6.41
CA PHE A 99 -4.32 -1.30 -5.75
C PHE A 99 -3.23 -1.50 -4.71
N VAL A 100 -2.12 -0.77 -4.78
CA VAL A 100 -1.02 -0.89 -3.80
C VAL A 100 -1.18 0.10 -2.65
N ASN A 101 -1.40 1.38 -2.95
CA ASN A 101 -1.51 2.42 -1.92
C ASN A 101 -2.90 2.45 -1.29
N GLY A 102 -3.94 1.98 -1.98
CA GLY A 102 -5.28 1.82 -1.41
C GLY A 102 -5.33 0.97 -0.14
N PRO A 103 -4.88 -0.29 -0.16
CA PRO A 103 -4.83 -1.13 1.03
C PRO A 103 -3.83 -0.60 2.08
N TYR A 104 -2.72 0.02 1.66
CA TYR A 104 -1.80 0.69 2.59
C TYR A 104 -2.51 1.79 3.39
N ALA A 105 -3.22 2.70 2.70
CA ALA A 105 -4.00 3.75 3.33
C ALA A 105 -5.08 3.18 4.26
N LEU A 106 -5.79 2.13 3.82
CA LEU A 106 -6.82 1.48 4.63
C LEU A 106 -6.27 0.84 5.91
N ILE A 107 -5.14 0.15 5.82
CA ILE A 107 -4.50 -0.52 6.97
C ILE A 107 -3.96 0.53 7.95
N THR A 108 -3.23 1.54 7.46
CA THR A 108 -2.60 2.51 8.36
C THR A 108 -3.61 3.43 9.06
N THR A 109 -4.70 3.78 8.38
CA THR A 109 -5.70 4.72 8.92
C THR A 109 -6.91 4.02 9.54
N ALA A 110 -7.66 3.26 8.74
CA ALA A 110 -8.97 2.77 9.13
C ALA A 110 -8.88 1.59 10.10
N VAL A 111 -7.90 0.68 9.92
CA VAL A 111 -7.68 -0.42 10.87
C VAL A 111 -7.14 0.10 12.21
N SER A 112 -6.21 1.05 12.20
CA SER A 112 -5.72 1.70 13.44
C SER A 112 -6.85 2.41 14.20
N ALA A 113 -7.71 3.15 13.48
CA ALA A 113 -8.85 3.82 14.08
C ALA A 113 -9.83 2.81 14.74
N ASP A 114 -10.08 1.68 14.10
CA ASP A 114 -10.96 0.66 14.67
C ASP A 114 -10.38 -0.07 15.85
N LEU A 115 -9.08 -0.37 15.83
CA LEU A 115 -8.40 -0.91 17.00
C LEU A 115 -8.51 0.06 18.17
N GLY A 116 -8.43 1.37 17.93
CA GLY A 116 -8.65 2.39 18.97
C GLY A 116 -10.06 2.44 19.55
N THR A 117 -11.08 2.00 18.81
CA THR A 117 -12.46 1.93 19.31
C THR A 117 -12.87 0.53 19.78
N HIS A 118 -12.02 -0.47 19.57
CA HIS A 118 -12.25 -1.85 19.97
C HIS A 118 -12.38 -1.96 21.49
N ARG A 119 -13.33 -2.75 21.99
CA ARG A 119 -13.66 -2.85 23.43
C ARG A 119 -12.43 -3.15 24.31
N SER A 120 -11.48 -3.91 23.79
CA SER A 120 -10.23 -4.29 24.48
C SER A 120 -9.22 -3.16 24.61
N LEU A 121 -9.36 -2.08 23.83
CA LEU A 121 -8.41 -0.96 23.75
C LEU A 121 -9.10 0.40 23.99
N LYS A 122 -10.43 0.42 24.08
CA LYS A 122 -11.25 1.62 24.24
C LYS A 122 -10.92 2.30 25.56
N GLY A 123 -10.28 3.47 25.50
CA GLY A 123 -9.86 4.26 26.65
C GLY A 123 -8.40 4.03 27.08
N ASP A 124 -7.71 3.05 26.50
CA ASP A 124 -6.28 2.84 26.72
C ASP A 124 -5.47 3.44 25.56
N SER A 125 -5.13 4.72 25.71
CA SER A 125 -4.36 5.47 24.72
C SER A 125 -2.94 4.91 24.51
N ARG A 126 -2.36 4.22 25.50
CA ARG A 126 -1.03 3.60 25.38
C ARG A 126 -1.08 2.35 24.50
N ALA A 127 -2.07 1.51 24.70
CA ALA A 127 -2.24 0.31 23.90
C ALA A 127 -2.53 0.67 22.42
N LEU A 128 -3.38 1.68 22.18
CA LEU A 128 -3.62 2.20 20.83
C LEU A 128 -2.35 2.78 20.19
N ALA A 129 -1.63 3.64 20.90
CA ALA A 129 -0.37 4.21 20.39
C ALA A 129 0.64 3.13 20.03
N THR A 130 0.72 2.05 20.81
CA THR A 130 1.61 0.92 20.55
C THR A 130 1.25 0.19 19.25
N VAL A 131 -0.04 -0.07 19.02
CA VAL A 131 -0.52 -0.70 17.77
C VAL A 131 -0.20 0.18 16.56
N THR A 132 -0.49 1.48 16.63
CA THR A 132 -0.17 2.43 15.56
C THR A 132 1.34 2.50 15.31
N ALA A 133 2.15 2.50 16.37
CA ALA A 133 3.61 2.50 16.25
C ALA A 133 4.16 1.22 15.60
N ILE A 134 3.54 0.06 15.84
CA ILE A 134 3.90 -1.20 15.16
C ILE A 134 3.57 -1.11 13.66
N ILE A 135 2.38 -0.61 13.32
CA ILE A 135 1.94 -0.47 11.93
C ILE A 135 2.87 0.50 11.18
N ASP A 136 3.10 1.68 11.74
CA ASP A 136 3.95 2.69 11.10
C ASP A 136 5.44 2.28 11.06
N GLY A 137 5.91 1.64 12.13
CA GLY A 137 7.28 1.09 12.20
C GLY A 137 7.53 0.02 11.16
N THR A 138 6.61 -0.94 10.98
CA THR A 138 6.72 -1.96 9.92
C THR A 138 6.61 -1.36 8.52
N GLY A 139 5.75 -0.36 8.33
CA GLY A 139 5.68 0.42 7.09
C GLY A 139 7.01 1.10 6.75
N SER A 140 7.65 1.73 7.74
CA SER A 140 8.94 2.39 7.58
C SER A 140 10.07 1.43 7.21
N ILE A 141 10.09 0.23 7.78
CA ILE A 141 11.05 -0.83 7.39
C ILE A 141 10.85 -1.20 5.92
N GLY A 142 9.60 -1.38 5.48
CA GLY A 142 9.28 -1.64 4.07
C GLY A 142 9.72 -0.50 3.14
N ALA A 143 9.48 0.76 3.54
CA ALA A 143 9.89 1.94 2.78
C ALA A 143 11.42 2.08 2.66
N ALA A 144 12.19 1.58 3.63
CA ALA A 144 13.65 1.54 3.56
C ALA A 144 14.16 0.36 2.71
N LEU A 145 13.62 -0.83 2.92
CA LEU A 145 14.06 -2.04 2.22
C LEU A 145 13.62 -2.09 0.75
N GLY A 146 12.43 -1.58 0.43
CA GLY A 146 11.86 -1.63 -0.92
C GLY A 146 12.76 -1.00 -1.99
N PRO A 147 13.17 0.27 -1.85
CA PRO A 147 14.10 0.92 -2.78
C PRO A 147 15.48 0.26 -2.79
N LEU A 148 15.98 -0.22 -1.65
CA LEU A 148 17.27 -0.92 -1.56
C LEU A 148 17.25 -2.22 -2.37
N MET A 149 16.22 -3.04 -2.19
CA MET A 149 16.04 -4.26 -2.98
C MET A 149 15.77 -3.95 -4.45
N THR A 150 14.97 -2.92 -4.75
CA THR A 150 14.70 -2.49 -6.12
C THR A 150 15.97 -2.07 -6.84
N GLY A 151 16.83 -1.28 -6.20
CA GLY A 151 18.12 -0.86 -6.77
C GLY A 151 19.02 -2.06 -7.05
N PHE A 152 19.15 -2.98 -6.10
CA PHE A 152 19.95 -4.20 -6.29
C PHE A 152 19.39 -5.10 -7.41
N LEU A 153 18.07 -5.35 -7.43
CA LEU A 153 17.44 -6.22 -8.44
C LEU A 153 17.37 -5.57 -9.82
N SER A 154 17.26 -4.24 -9.92
CA SER A 154 17.24 -3.54 -11.21
C SER A 154 18.52 -3.77 -12.03
N SER A 155 19.65 -4.05 -11.36
CA SER A 155 20.91 -4.43 -12.03
C SER A 155 20.82 -5.78 -12.74
N LYS A 156 19.91 -6.66 -12.31
CA LYS A 156 19.65 -7.99 -12.90
C LYS A 156 18.50 -7.97 -13.91
N GLY A 157 17.83 -6.83 -14.06
CA GLY A 157 16.70 -6.63 -14.98
C GLY A 157 15.40 -6.28 -14.26
N TRP A 158 14.54 -5.52 -14.96
CA TRP A 158 13.26 -5.07 -14.41
C TRP A 158 12.27 -6.21 -14.13
N ASP A 159 12.39 -7.36 -14.80
CA ASP A 159 11.58 -8.54 -14.49
C ASP A 159 11.78 -9.03 -13.05
N ALA A 160 13.02 -8.97 -12.54
CA ALA A 160 13.31 -9.35 -11.16
C ALA A 160 12.61 -8.40 -10.16
N VAL A 161 12.60 -7.09 -10.46
CA VAL A 161 11.91 -6.08 -9.63
C VAL A 161 10.41 -6.34 -9.61
N PHE A 162 9.78 -6.54 -10.78
CA PHE A 162 8.35 -6.84 -10.84
C PHE A 162 8.01 -8.18 -10.16
N ALA A 163 8.86 -9.20 -10.31
CA ALA A 163 8.68 -10.46 -9.59
C ALA A 163 8.74 -10.27 -8.07
N MET A 164 9.68 -9.49 -7.56
CA MET A 164 9.76 -9.14 -6.14
C MET A 164 8.49 -8.44 -5.65
N LEU A 165 7.98 -7.44 -6.40
CA LEU A 165 6.75 -6.73 -6.05
C LEU A 165 5.53 -7.66 -6.06
N ILE A 166 5.42 -8.56 -7.05
CA ILE A 166 4.34 -9.54 -7.16
C ILE A 166 4.40 -10.55 -6.01
N ILE A 167 5.58 -11.08 -5.69
CA ILE A 167 5.77 -12.01 -4.57
C ILE A 167 5.41 -11.31 -3.26
N GLY A 168 5.86 -10.07 -3.06
CA GLY A 168 5.51 -9.27 -1.89
C GLY A 168 4.01 -9.04 -1.77
N ALA A 169 3.35 -8.68 -2.86
CA ALA A 169 1.90 -8.47 -2.89
C ALA A 169 1.12 -9.77 -2.62
N PHE A 170 1.58 -10.88 -3.18
CA PHE A 170 1.01 -12.20 -2.94
C PHE A 170 1.18 -12.63 -1.48
N SER A 171 2.38 -12.50 -0.91
CA SER A 171 2.64 -12.81 0.50
C SER A 171 1.80 -11.95 1.44
N ALA A 172 1.66 -10.65 1.15
CA ALA A 172 0.78 -9.76 1.91
C ALA A 172 -0.70 -10.19 1.80
N GLY A 173 -1.19 -10.49 0.59
CA GLY A 173 -2.54 -11.01 0.37
C GLY A 173 -2.80 -12.31 1.13
N LEU A 174 -1.83 -13.23 1.14
CA LEU A 174 -1.92 -14.50 1.86
C LEU A 174 -2.01 -14.28 3.38
N LEU A 175 -1.19 -13.40 3.95
CA LEU A 175 -1.26 -13.04 5.37
C LEU A 175 -2.60 -12.38 5.73
N LEU A 176 -3.07 -11.46 4.88
CA LEU A 176 -4.38 -10.82 5.07
C LEU A 176 -5.53 -11.83 4.98
N THR A 177 -5.38 -12.92 4.22
CA THR A 177 -6.43 -13.95 4.08
C THR A 177 -6.79 -14.58 5.42
N HIS A 178 -5.84 -14.72 6.34
CA HIS A 178 -6.16 -15.19 7.70
C HIS A 178 -7.10 -14.21 8.44
N LEU A 179 -6.86 -12.90 8.29
CA LEU A 179 -7.75 -11.87 8.84
C LEU A 179 -9.12 -11.88 8.14
N VAL A 180 -9.16 -12.10 6.82
CA VAL A 180 -10.40 -12.25 6.06
C VAL A 180 -11.25 -13.40 6.62
N ILE A 181 -10.64 -14.56 6.89
CA ILE A 181 -11.34 -15.71 7.46
C ILE A 181 -11.93 -15.36 8.83
N SER A 182 -11.18 -14.64 9.69
CA SER A 182 -11.70 -14.17 10.98
C SER A 182 -12.89 -13.21 10.81
N GLU A 183 -12.76 -12.24 9.91
CA GLU A 183 -13.77 -11.23 9.64
C GLU A 183 -15.08 -11.84 9.10
N ILE A 184 -14.98 -12.82 8.21
CA ILE A 184 -16.15 -13.55 7.67
C ILE A 184 -16.82 -14.38 8.76
N LYS A 185 -16.05 -15.11 9.57
CA LYS A 185 -16.59 -15.93 10.68
C LYS A 185 -17.37 -15.06 11.68
N GLU A 186 -16.82 -13.92 12.06
CA GLU A 186 -17.48 -12.99 12.99
C GLU A 186 -18.79 -12.42 12.42
N LYS A 187 -18.82 -12.08 11.13
CA LYS A 187 -20.04 -11.62 10.45
C LYS A 187 -21.11 -12.70 10.44
N PHE A 188 -20.75 -13.93 10.09
CA PHE A 188 -21.68 -15.05 10.03
C PHE A 188 -22.28 -15.37 11.41
N SER A 189 -21.45 -15.42 12.46
CA SER A 189 -21.93 -15.60 13.84
C SER A 189 -22.91 -14.50 14.27
N LYS A 190 -22.63 -13.23 13.97
CA LYS A 190 -23.55 -12.11 14.29
C LYS A 190 -24.90 -12.22 13.56
N GLN A 191 -24.89 -12.68 12.31
CA GLN A 191 -26.13 -12.91 11.55
C GLN A 191 -26.97 -14.02 12.17
N LEU A 192 -26.36 -15.17 12.48
CA LEU A 192 -27.02 -16.29 13.16
C LEU A 192 -27.66 -15.88 14.49
N SER A 193 -26.92 -15.16 15.33
CA SER A 193 -27.46 -14.68 16.62
C SER A 193 -28.62 -13.69 16.45
N THR A 194 -28.59 -12.87 15.39
CA THR A 194 -29.66 -11.91 15.10
C THR A 194 -30.93 -12.62 14.63
N GLU A 195 -30.82 -13.63 13.76
CA GLU A 195 -31.97 -14.44 13.33
C GLU A 195 -32.59 -15.21 14.49
N GLN A 196 -31.79 -15.85 15.34
CA GLN A 196 -32.27 -16.54 16.53
C GLN A 196 -33.00 -15.61 17.50
N ASN A 197 -32.47 -14.40 17.72
CA ASN A 197 -33.11 -13.42 18.59
C ASN A 197 -34.44 -12.92 18.01
N ASN A 198 -34.51 -12.68 16.70
CA ASN A 198 -35.75 -12.27 16.03
C ASN A 198 -36.83 -13.36 16.10
N LEU A 199 -36.45 -14.63 15.92
CA LEU A 199 -37.36 -15.77 16.08
C LEU A 199 -37.87 -15.90 17.52
N ALA A 200 -37.00 -15.74 18.51
CA ALA A 200 -37.38 -15.78 19.93
C ALA A 200 -38.40 -14.68 20.29
N VAL A 201 -38.21 -13.45 19.79
CA VAL A 201 -39.14 -12.33 20.03
C VAL A 201 -40.50 -12.57 19.36
N SER A 202 -40.54 -13.20 18.20
CA SER A 202 -41.80 -13.50 17.49
C SER A 202 -42.70 -14.53 18.18
N HIS A 203 -42.14 -15.33 19.09
CA HIS A 203 -42.88 -16.33 19.87
C HIS A 203 -43.35 -15.82 21.26
N ILE A 204 -43.06 -14.56 21.62
CA ILE A 204 -43.59 -13.96 22.85
C ILE A 204 -45.04 -13.54 22.60
N PRO A 205 -46.04 -14.16 23.27
CA PRO A 205 -47.44 -13.76 23.10
C PRO A 205 -47.64 -12.32 23.56
N ALA A 206 -48.38 -11.54 22.75
CA ALA A 206 -48.69 -10.14 23.07
C ALA A 206 -49.39 -10.03 24.44
N PRO A 207 -49.07 -9.02 25.26
CA PRO A 207 -49.71 -8.85 26.56
C PRO A 207 -51.22 -8.71 26.38
N SER A 208 -51.99 -9.55 27.10
CA SER A 208 -53.45 -9.45 27.16
C SER A 208 -53.82 -8.09 27.73
N LYS A 209 -54.55 -7.30 26.93
CA LYS A 209 -55.18 -6.05 27.38
C LYS A 209 -56.19 -6.30 28.49
#